data_AF-A0AAU7SKC7-F1
#
_entry.id   AF-A0AAU7SKC7-F1
#
_cell.length_a   1.000
_cell.length_b   1.000
_cell.length_c   1.000
_cell.angle_alpha   90.00
_cell.angle_beta   90.00
_cell.angle_gamma   90.00
#
_symmetry.space_group_name_H-M   'P 1'
#
loop_
_entity.id
_entity.type
_entity.pdbx_description
1 polymer ?
#
loop_
_entity_poly.entity_id
_entity_poly.type
_entity_poly.pdbx_seq_one_letter_code
_entity_poly.pdbx_strand_id
1 'polypeptide(L)'
;MRFPQAVIFACAVSAISAISSGVWAAGFKDIVVSTKEGSDVAQNSFAPDTPKIFVSAHLTKDVPLWSDVNIAWIAVDTGGAAPPNYKIDSVDLHIGYMINSVKSAMTKPNNGWPVGSYEIVFSVNGKVMETTDFTIK
;
A
#
# COMPACT_ATOMS: atom_id res chain seq x y z
N MET A 1 61.07 -16.83 16.93
CA MET A 1 60.47 -15.81 17.81
C MET A 1 59.21 -15.30 17.11
N ARG A 2 58.03 -15.84 17.45
CA ARG A 2 56.98 -15.20 18.28
C ARG A 2 56.26 -14.02 17.58
N PHE A 3 55.03 -14.28 17.12
CA PHE A 3 53.98 -13.30 16.80
C PHE A 3 53.55 -12.52 18.07
N PRO A 4 52.92 -11.35 17.90
CA PRO A 4 51.45 -11.27 18.01
C PRO A 4 50.82 -10.39 16.88
N GLN A 5 49.65 -10.72 16.30
CA GLN A 5 48.27 -10.35 16.71
C GLN A 5 48.16 -8.89 17.20
N ALA A 6 47.22 -8.05 16.82
CA ALA A 6 46.05 -8.03 15.93
C ALA A 6 45.93 -6.56 15.42
N VAL A 7 45.05 -6.16 14.51
CA VAL A 7 43.74 -5.62 14.87
C VAL A 7 42.81 -5.76 13.66
N ILE A 8 41.68 -6.39 13.94
CA ILE A 8 40.49 -6.56 13.11
C ILE A 8 39.93 -5.17 12.78
N PHE A 9 39.87 -4.79 11.51
CA PHE A 9 38.99 -3.71 11.06
C PHE A 9 37.62 -4.32 10.75
N ALA A 10 36.81 -4.48 11.79
CA ALA A 10 35.39 -4.78 11.62
C ALA A 10 34.70 -3.47 11.20
N CYS A 11 34.46 -3.30 9.90
CA CYS A 11 33.46 -2.35 9.43
C CYS A 11 32.10 -2.87 9.85
N ALA A 12 31.63 -2.45 11.02
CA ALA A 12 30.23 -2.56 11.37
C ALA A 12 29.44 -1.72 10.36
N VAL A 13 28.78 -2.38 9.41
CA VAL A 13 27.74 -1.75 8.60
C VAL A 13 26.58 -1.53 9.55
N SER A 14 26.53 -0.35 10.14
CA SER A 14 25.36 0.13 10.87
C SER A 14 24.18 0.03 9.91
N ALA A 15 23.24 -0.88 10.20
CA ALA A 15 21.94 -0.86 9.55
C ALA A 15 21.36 0.54 9.75
N ILE A 16 21.15 1.26 8.65
CA ILE A 16 20.39 2.50 8.69
C ILE A 16 18.96 2.06 9.03
N SER A 17 18.60 2.11 10.30
CA SER A 17 17.18 2.16 10.67
C SER A 17 16.62 3.38 9.97
N ALA A 18 15.87 3.15 8.90
CA ALA A 18 15.10 4.21 8.27
C ALA A 18 14.18 4.76 9.35
N ILE A 19 14.50 5.97 9.81
CA ILE A 19 13.62 6.74 10.66
C ILE A 19 12.38 6.94 9.80
N SER A 20 11.26 6.31 10.14
CA SER A 20 9.96 6.69 9.62
C SER A 20 9.65 8.06 10.23
N SER A 21 10.32 9.10 9.73
CA SER A 21 9.86 10.47 9.89
C SER A 21 8.43 10.44 9.41
N GLY A 22 7.49 10.68 10.34
CA GLY A 22 6.07 10.74 10.04
C GLY A 22 5.86 11.70 8.88
N VAL A 23 5.78 11.13 7.68
CA VAL A 23 5.29 11.83 6.51
C VAL A 23 3.85 12.11 6.87
N TRP A 24 3.54 13.39 7.08
CA TRP A 24 2.15 13.82 7.16
C TRP A 24 1.46 13.23 5.95
N ALA A 25 0.35 12.51 6.16
CA ALA A 25 -0.30 11.77 5.10
C ALA A 25 -0.47 12.68 3.88
N ALA A 26 0.32 12.46 2.84
CA ALA A 26 0.46 13.42 1.76
C ALA A 26 -0.69 13.13 0.79
N GLY A 27 -1.61 14.07 0.64
CA GLY A 27 -2.69 14.00 -0.36
C GLY A 27 -3.95 13.21 0.02
N PHE A 28 -3.89 12.21 0.90
CA PHE A 28 -5.05 11.39 1.26
C PHE A 28 -5.26 11.32 2.77
N LYS A 29 -6.52 11.24 3.20
CA LYS A 29 -6.90 11.04 4.59
C LYS A 29 -8.13 10.13 4.68
N ASP A 30 -8.42 9.65 5.89
CA ASP A 30 -9.56 8.77 6.17
C ASP A 30 -9.59 7.55 5.23
N ILE A 31 -8.42 6.93 5.01
CA ILE A 31 -8.31 5.75 4.16
C ILE A 31 -9.01 4.58 4.86
N VAL A 32 -10.01 4.01 4.19
CA VAL A 32 -10.80 2.89 4.70
C VAL A 32 -10.75 1.75 3.70
N VAL A 33 -10.23 0.60 4.15
CA VAL A 33 -10.33 -0.69 3.44
C VAL A 33 -11.41 -1.54 4.13
N SER A 34 -12.36 -2.10 3.39
CA SER A 34 -13.51 -2.82 3.98
C SER A 34 -14.17 -3.79 3.00
N THR A 35 -14.92 -4.77 3.53
CA THR A 35 -15.83 -5.62 2.73
C THR A 35 -17.14 -4.93 2.35
N LYS A 36 -17.42 -3.75 2.91
CA LYS A 36 -18.61 -2.96 2.63
C LYS A 36 -18.23 -1.64 1.97
N GLU A 37 -18.83 -1.35 0.81
CA GLU A 37 -18.66 -0.07 0.13
C GLU A 37 -19.15 1.08 1.03
N GLY A 38 -18.36 2.15 1.14
CA GLY A 38 -18.69 3.34 1.94
C GLY A 38 -18.73 3.09 3.44
N SER A 39 -18.04 2.05 3.94
CA SER A 39 -17.80 1.88 5.37
C SER A 39 -16.91 3.01 5.90
N ASP A 40 -17.18 3.48 7.13
CA ASP A 40 -16.27 4.33 7.90
C ASP A 40 -15.39 3.50 8.85
N VAL A 41 -15.57 2.17 8.86
CA VAL A 41 -14.81 1.22 9.68
C VAL A 41 -13.79 0.51 8.81
N ALA A 42 -12.51 0.79 9.08
CA ALA A 42 -11.37 0.16 8.43
C ALA A 42 -11.13 -1.26 8.95
N GLN A 43 -10.76 -2.14 8.03
CA GLN A 43 -10.35 -3.51 8.23
C GLN A 43 -9.00 -3.71 7.55
N ASN A 44 -8.12 -4.50 8.16
CA ASN A 44 -6.79 -4.81 7.62
C ASN A 44 -6.59 -6.31 7.44
N SER A 45 -7.65 -7.11 7.57
CA SER A 45 -7.58 -8.55 7.48
C SER A 45 -8.89 -9.11 6.96
N PHE A 46 -8.80 -9.98 5.96
CA PHE A 46 -9.94 -10.55 5.26
C PHE A 46 -9.73 -12.05 5.03
N ALA A 47 -10.83 -12.79 4.91
CA ALA A 47 -10.78 -14.21 4.59
C ALA A 47 -10.50 -14.45 3.09
N PRO A 48 -9.88 -15.59 2.70
CA PRO A 48 -9.62 -15.93 1.30
C PRO A 48 -10.85 -15.98 0.40
N ASP A 49 -12.03 -16.18 0.99
CA ASP A 49 -13.31 -16.26 0.28
C ASP A 49 -14.08 -14.92 0.23
N THR A 50 -13.52 -13.85 0.81
CA THR A 50 -14.10 -12.50 0.84
C THR A 50 -14.55 -12.10 -0.58
N PRO A 51 -15.84 -11.86 -0.84
CA PRO A 51 -16.32 -11.67 -2.21
C PRO A 51 -15.72 -10.45 -2.91
N LYS A 52 -15.51 -9.36 -2.17
CA LYS A 52 -15.03 -8.09 -2.69
C LYS A 52 -14.42 -7.25 -1.56
N ILE A 53 -13.34 -6.55 -1.88
CA ILE A 53 -12.66 -5.62 -0.97
C ILE A 53 -12.75 -4.23 -1.61
N PHE A 54 -13.17 -3.25 -0.83
CA PHE A 54 -13.29 -1.85 -1.22
C PHE A 54 -12.22 -1.04 -0.51
N VAL A 55 -11.76 0.01 -1.16
CA VAL A 55 -10.96 1.06 -0.55
C VAL A 55 -11.54 2.43 -0.91
N SER A 56 -11.57 3.33 0.05
CA SER A 56 -11.92 4.74 -0.14
C SER A 56 -10.99 5.64 0.63
N ALA A 57 -10.79 6.87 0.15
CA ALA A 57 -10.04 7.90 0.83
C ALA A 57 -10.59 9.28 0.49
N HIS A 58 -10.51 10.22 1.43
CA HIS A 58 -10.75 11.64 1.15
C HIS A 58 -9.47 12.28 0.60
N LEU A 59 -9.65 13.13 -0.41
CA LEU A 59 -8.57 13.98 -0.91
C LEU A 59 -8.29 15.11 0.08
N THR A 60 -7.03 15.40 0.31
CA THR A 60 -6.59 16.60 1.00
C THR A 60 -6.31 17.72 0.01
N LYS A 61 -6.04 18.92 0.53
CA LYS A 61 -5.60 20.07 -0.27
C LYS A 61 -4.30 19.85 -1.03
N ASP A 62 -3.54 18.81 -0.71
CA ASP A 62 -2.24 18.51 -1.31
C ASP A 62 -2.37 17.70 -2.62
N VAL A 63 -3.59 17.31 -2.99
CA VAL A 63 -3.93 16.80 -4.33
C VAL A 63 -4.53 17.94 -5.14
N PRO A 64 -3.79 18.52 -6.11
CA PRO A 64 -4.31 19.60 -6.93
C PRO A 64 -5.48 19.16 -7.81
N LEU A 65 -6.35 20.11 -8.15
CA LEU A 65 -7.32 19.92 -9.22
C LEU A 65 -6.61 19.55 -10.53
N TRP A 66 -7.30 18.79 -11.36
CA TRP A 66 -6.82 18.26 -12.65
C TRP A 66 -5.63 17.31 -12.54
N SER A 67 -5.34 16.81 -11.33
CA SER A 67 -4.37 15.74 -11.15
C SER A 67 -4.97 14.38 -11.52
N ASP A 68 -4.10 13.47 -11.92
CA ASP A 68 -4.43 12.07 -12.12
C ASP A 68 -4.09 11.29 -10.86
N VAL A 69 -5.12 10.78 -10.18
CA VAL A 69 -4.97 9.87 -9.04
C VAL A 69 -4.99 8.44 -9.55
N ASN A 70 -4.00 7.65 -9.15
CA ASN A 70 -3.96 6.21 -9.39
C ASN A 70 -4.11 5.47 -8.06
N ILE A 71 -4.94 4.43 -8.02
CA ILE A 71 -5.06 3.50 -6.91
C ILE A 71 -4.65 2.12 -7.41
N ALA A 72 -3.49 1.63 -6.98
CA ALA A 72 -2.94 0.34 -7.40
C ALA A 72 -3.03 -0.69 -6.27
N TRP A 73 -3.40 -1.92 -6.64
CA TRP A 73 -3.44 -3.07 -5.73
C TRP A 73 -2.23 -3.94 -5.97
N ILE A 74 -1.45 -4.18 -4.92
CA ILE A 74 -0.17 -4.89 -4.98
C ILE A 74 -0.26 -6.14 -4.09
N ALA A 75 0.10 -7.30 -4.66
CA ALA A 75 0.40 -8.51 -3.90
C ALA A 75 1.87 -8.43 -3.46
N VAL A 76 2.11 -8.18 -2.18
CA VAL A 76 3.46 -8.01 -1.63
C VAL A 76 4.15 -9.36 -1.50
N ASP A 77 3.53 -10.27 -0.74
CA ASP A 77 3.95 -11.66 -0.60
C ASP A 77 2.71 -12.56 -0.46
N THR A 78 2.60 -13.54 -1.35
CA THR A 78 1.48 -14.49 -1.40
C THR A 78 1.95 -15.94 -1.32
N GLY A 79 3.15 -16.17 -0.78
CA GLY A 79 3.72 -17.52 -0.65
C GLY A 79 3.94 -18.22 -2.00
N GLY A 80 4.15 -17.45 -3.07
CA GLY A 80 4.42 -17.96 -4.42
C GLY A 80 3.21 -18.03 -5.36
N ALA A 81 2.01 -17.59 -4.94
CA ALA A 81 0.85 -17.50 -5.84
C ALA A 81 1.01 -16.39 -6.90
N ALA A 82 1.73 -15.32 -6.57
CA ALA A 82 2.19 -14.28 -7.47
C ALA A 82 3.66 -13.94 -7.18
N PRO A 83 4.40 -13.35 -8.14
CA PRO A 83 5.72 -12.78 -7.86
C PRO A 83 5.66 -11.76 -6.72
N PRO A 84 6.73 -11.57 -5.93
CA PRO A 84 6.77 -10.53 -4.91
C PRO A 84 6.55 -9.12 -5.50
N ASN A 85 5.79 -8.28 -4.80
CA ASN A 85 5.42 -6.91 -5.22
C ASN A 85 4.71 -6.87 -6.59
N TYR A 86 3.89 -7.88 -6.89
CA TYR A 86 3.15 -7.96 -8.15
C TYR A 86 1.97 -6.98 -8.16
N LYS A 87 1.92 -6.09 -9.14
CA LYS A 87 0.75 -5.24 -9.38
C LYS A 87 -0.40 -6.07 -9.94
N ILE A 88 -1.47 -6.19 -9.16
CA ILE A 88 -2.68 -6.95 -9.52
C ILE A 88 -3.49 -6.16 -10.54
N ASP A 89 -3.89 -4.95 -10.17
CA ASP A 89 -4.66 -4.03 -11.01
C ASP A 89 -4.52 -2.60 -10.49
N SER A 90 -4.99 -1.62 -11.26
CA SER A 90 -5.05 -0.22 -10.83
C SER A 90 -6.18 0.54 -11.52
N VAL A 91 -6.71 1.56 -10.85
CA VAL A 91 -7.68 2.49 -11.45
C VAL A 91 -7.11 3.91 -11.46
N ASP A 92 -7.30 4.60 -12.59
CA ASP A 92 -6.97 6.00 -12.77
C ASP A 92 -8.23 6.87 -12.64
N LEU A 93 -8.13 7.96 -11.87
CA LEU A 93 -9.20 8.92 -11.62
C LEU A 93 -8.69 10.33 -11.89
N HIS A 94 -9.34 11.04 -12.80
CA HIS A 94 -9.05 12.43 -13.08
C HIS A 94 -9.81 13.35 -12.12
N ILE A 95 -9.09 14.13 -11.31
CA ILE A 95 -9.69 14.94 -10.24
C ILE A 95 -10.24 16.26 -10.80
N GLY A 96 -11.55 16.43 -10.75
CA GLY A 96 -12.24 17.68 -11.08
C GLY A 96 -12.78 18.41 -9.84
N TYR A 97 -13.46 19.54 -10.06
CA TYR A 97 -13.98 20.42 -9.00
C TYR A 97 -14.92 19.75 -7.99
N MET A 98 -15.64 18.70 -8.39
CA MET A 98 -16.67 18.05 -7.56
C MET A 98 -16.18 16.77 -6.88
N ILE A 99 -14.90 16.40 -7.05
CA ILE A 99 -14.33 15.16 -6.52
C ILE A 99 -13.52 15.50 -5.26
N ASN A 100 -13.99 15.04 -4.11
CA ASN A 100 -13.33 15.20 -2.81
C ASN A 100 -12.96 13.85 -2.16
N SER A 101 -13.30 12.74 -2.80
CA SER A 101 -12.93 11.39 -2.38
C SER A 101 -12.70 10.51 -3.60
N VAL A 102 -11.89 9.47 -3.40
CA VAL A 102 -11.61 8.45 -4.40
C VAL A 102 -11.94 7.08 -3.84
N LYS A 103 -12.29 6.15 -4.72
CA LYS A 103 -12.58 4.77 -4.34
C LYS A 103 -12.12 3.80 -5.41
N SER A 104 -11.76 2.60 -4.97
CA SER A 104 -11.49 1.44 -5.82
C SER A 104 -12.06 0.20 -5.15
N ALA A 105 -12.26 -0.86 -5.91
CA ALA A 105 -12.59 -2.15 -5.35
C ALA A 105 -11.96 -3.27 -6.17
N MET A 106 -11.75 -4.41 -5.53
CA MET A 106 -11.23 -5.60 -6.16
C MET A 106 -12.12 -6.78 -5.79
N THR A 107 -12.57 -7.49 -6.82
CA THR A 107 -13.42 -8.68 -6.68
C THR A 107 -12.53 -9.90 -6.48
N LYS A 108 -13.02 -10.85 -5.68
CA LYS A 108 -12.34 -12.12 -5.46
C LYS A 108 -11.92 -12.79 -6.77
N PRO A 109 -10.66 -13.24 -6.91
CA PRO A 109 -10.24 -14.10 -8.01
C PRO A 109 -11.01 -15.44 -8.01
N ASN A 110 -11.00 -16.15 -9.15
CA ASN A 110 -11.72 -17.42 -9.29
C ASN A 110 -11.37 -18.46 -8.20
N ASN A 111 -10.08 -18.54 -7.82
CA ASN A 111 -9.59 -19.49 -6.82
C ASN A 111 -9.54 -18.90 -5.40
N GLY A 112 -10.23 -17.78 -5.15
CA GLY A 112 -10.09 -17.04 -3.91
C GLY A 112 -8.88 -16.11 -3.91
N TRP A 113 -8.77 -15.33 -2.84
CA TRP A 113 -7.60 -14.51 -2.59
C TRP A 113 -6.44 -15.38 -2.11
N PRO A 114 -5.25 -15.30 -2.71
CA PRO A 114 -4.06 -15.92 -2.12
C PRO A 114 -3.83 -15.42 -0.69
N VAL A 115 -3.54 -16.33 0.24
CA VAL A 115 -3.15 -15.95 1.61
C VAL A 115 -1.82 -15.19 1.54
N GLY A 116 -1.71 -14.07 2.26
CA GLY A 116 -0.54 -13.21 2.13
C GLY A 116 -0.74 -11.77 2.58
N SER A 117 0.29 -10.96 2.32
CA SER A 117 0.31 -9.52 2.53
C SER A 117 0.07 -8.77 1.22
N TYR A 118 -0.67 -7.66 1.35
CA TYR A 118 -1.11 -6.84 0.25
C TYR A 118 -0.99 -5.37 0.62
N GLU A 119 -0.82 -4.54 -0.41
CA GLU A 119 -0.73 -3.10 -0.31
C GLU A 119 -1.67 -2.44 -1.31
N ILE A 120 -2.22 -1.31 -0.92
CA ILE A 120 -2.94 -0.40 -1.81
C ILE A 120 -2.13 0.90 -1.86
N VAL A 121 -1.65 1.24 -3.04
CA VAL A 121 -0.79 2.39 -3.27
C VAL A 121 -1.59 3.49 -3.95
N PHE A 122 -1.63 4.65 -3.31
CA PHE A 122 -2.23 5.87 -3.83
C PHE A 122 -1.15 6.77 -4.41
N SER A 123 -1.30 7.11 -5.69
CA SER A 123 -0.36 7.99 -6.40
C SER A 123 -1.07 9.18 -7.01
N VAL A 124 -0.36 10.30 -7.13
CA VAL A 124 -0.82 11.51 -7.80
C VAL A 124 0.19 11.88 -8.87
N ASN A 125 -0.24 11.98 -10.12
CA ASN A 125 0.61 12.28 -11.28
C ASN A 125 1.85 11.37 -11.34
N GLY A 126 1.65 10.07 -11.05
CA GLY A 126 2.70 9.04 -11.04
C GLY A 126 3.63 9.05 -9.82
N LYS A 127 3.44 9.96 -8.85
CA LYS A 127 4.19 9.96 -7.59
C LYS A 127 3.40 9.27 -6.50
N VAL A 128 4.00 8.28 -5.83
CA VAL A 128 3.41 7.64 -4.64
C VAL A 128 3.28 8.67 -3.52
N MET A 129 2.08 8.71 -2.94
CA MET A 129 1.69 9.66 -1.93
C MET A 129 1.33 8.94 -0.62
N GLU A 130 0.55 7.87 -0.69
CA GLU A 130 0.15 7.05 0.46
C GLU A 130 0.14 5.57 0.13
N THR A 131 0.32 4.73 1.16
CA THR A 131 0.17 3.28 1.08
C THR A 131 -0.64 2.79 2.29
N THR A 132 -1.51 1.81 2.08
CA THR A 132 -2.19 1.11 3.18
C THR A 132 -2.11 -0.40 3.00
N ASP A 133 -1.88 -1.10 4.10
CA ASP A 133 -1.62 -2.54 4.10
C ASP A 133 -2.87 -3.32 4.52
N PHE A 134 -3.05 -4.50 3.95
CA PHE A 134 -3.98 -5.49 4.46
C PHE A 134 -3.46 -6.92 4.27
N THR A 135 -4.10 -7.86 4.95
CA THR A 135 -3.74 -9.28 4.93
C THR A 135 -4.91 -10.16 4.53
N ILE A 136 -4.62 -11.23 3.81
CA ILE A 136 -5.56 -12.33 3.59
C ILE A 136 -5.10 -13.50 4.45
N LYS A 137 -5.98 -14.01 5.33
CA LYS A 137 -5.67 -15.12 6.25
C LYS A 137 -6.89 -15.96 6.59
#